data_AF-A0A7W4C513-F1
#
_entry.id   AF-A0A7W4C513-F1
#
_cell.length_a   1.000
_cell.length_b   1.000
_cell.length_c   1.000
_cell.angle_alpha   90.00
_cell.angle_beta   90.00
_cell.angle_gamma   90.00
#
_symmetry.space_group_name_H-M   'P 1'
#
loop_
_entity.id
_entity.type
_entity.pdbx_description
1 polymer ?
#
loop_
_entity_poly.entity_id
_entity_poly.type
_entity_poly.pdbx_seq_one_letter_code
_entity_poly.pdbx_strand_id
1 'polypeptide(L)'
;EISQLPSFINTRRLTQLIKNTENNDHCYLFTFTHNANGKSHFYSATLAELKATKNINLFLGFASTKASWRVFKIVMQPIDHTKNYKTSTLPGDDARYAALTEQQLAQFSHTLQLIDLTNEEARKDYQSWFDQSDVNGLKIFAQAKVKQHSIKKVSMPFSERRHEARFVFKTLVTIQQGDKQATGITHDISSRGLQLTLEKSANFNEPGAVTLSFPRLQAAAGKTNLSNLPYQLIRSRMGGVTLHLSAIIGHSPHEGVEFLSKLIAHNKQKLEQLSDNEGQKKELADGMKNLVMRQLPGVPYFIEKTVKAAQMAYIGIGTTTDEISHLFAQDSDKVLQYNLKPLLENNVLKQQIIDPIKLMKSTHGMAFFEVFMQLTRHPRGAVQIQCKLKSDLGNKEKQIQFITQSKKVGRFMALRVYVGATDKPDMSYIRRELEYIHIHANHRAKQLEEQLWKVIGSGELLDITAEVEIRFPSLMTAV
;
A
#
# COMPACT_ATOMS: atom_id res chain seq x y z
N GLU A 1 6.83 -11.01 20.98
CA GLU A 1 8.24 -10.63 20.78
C GLU A 1 8.41 -9.11 20.79
N ILE A 2 9.45 -8.59 21.44
CA ILE A 2 9.75 -7.15 21.51
C ILE A 2 10.43 -6.71 20.21
N SER A 3 9.85 -5.73 19.54
CA SER A 3 10.43 -5.17 18.32
C SER A 3 11.79 -4.53 18.61
N GLN A 4 12.82 -4.94 17.88
CA GLN A 4 14.16 -4.36 17.96
C GLN A 4 14.33 -3.16 17.02
N LEU A 5 13.28 -2.79 16.27
CA LEU A 5 13.28 -1.67 15.33
C LEU A 5 13.77 -0.34 15.96
N PRO A 6 13.47 0.01 17.22
CA PRO A 6 13.99 1.24 17.83
C PRO A 6 15.52 1.28 18.00
N SER A 7 16.18 0.13 18.11
CA SER A 7 17.64 0.04 18.15
C SER A 7 18.23 0.08 16.75
N PHE A 8 17.54 -0.56 15.78
CA PHE A 8 17.92 -0.58 14.38
C PHE A 8 17.78 0.78 13.68
N ILE A 9 16.67 1.49 13.88
CA ILE A 9 16.39 2.83 13.37
C ILE A 9 16.30 3.79 14.57
N ASN A 10 17.43 3.99 15.23
CA ASN A 10 17.52 4.82 16.43
C ASN A 10 17.45 6.33 16.13
N THR A 11 17.29 7.13 17.18
CA THR A 11 17.18 8.61 17.09
C THR A 11 18.36 9.24 16.35
N ARG A 12 19.59 8.75 16.53
CA ARG A 12 20.77 9.28 15.82
C ARG A 12 20.63 9.06 14.32
N ARG A 13 20.29 7.85 13.87
CA ARG A 13 20.11 7.53 12.45
C ARG A 13 18.96 8.32 11.83
N LEU A 14 17.82 8.42 12.52
CA LEU A 14 16.68 9.24 12.08
C LEU A 14 17.06 10.72 11.94
N THR A 15 17.78 11.27 12.92
CA THR A 15 18.25 12.66 12.87
C THR A 15 19.17 12.88 11.68
N GLN A 16 20.07 11.95 11.39
CA GLN A 16 20.98 12.06 10.23
C GLN A 16 20.23 11.91 8.90
N LEU A 17 19.23 11.02 8.84
CA LEU A 17 18.38 10.86 7.65
C LEU A 17 17.60 12.13 7.34
N ILE A 18 17.05 12.81 8.36
CA ILE A 18 16.33 14.08 8.21
C ILE A 18 17.26 15.23 7.82
N LYS A 19 18.47 15.29 8.39
CA LYS A 19 19.43 16.38 8.13
C LYS A 19 20.14 16.27 6.79
N ASN A 20 20.30 15.07 6.24
CA ASN A 20 21.10 14.82 5.03
C ASN A 20 20.24 14.18 3.93
N THR A 21 19.17 14.83 3.51
CA THR A 21 18.20 14.31 2.53
C THR A 21 18.82 14.00 1.16
N GLU A 22 19.91 14.66 0.79
CA GLU A 22 20.61 14.43 -0.48
C GLU A 22 21.65 13.30 -0.39
N ASN A 23 22.03 12.89 0.82
CA ASN A 23 23.03 11.83 1.02
C ASN A 23 22.36 10.47 1.23
N ASN A 24 22.27 9.70 0.15
CA ASN A 24 21.71 8.35 0.15
C ASN A 24 22.45 7.34 1.04
N ASP A 25 23.67 7.62 1.51
CA ASP A 25 24.40 6.72 2.41
C ASP A 25 23.67 6.51 3.75
N HIS A 26 22.85 7.47 4.18
CA HIS A 26 22.03 7.33 5.39
C HIS A 26 20.81 6.43 5.18
N CYS A 27 20.42 6.17 3.93
CA CYS A 27 19.24 5.38 3.57
C CYS A 27 19.53 3.88 3.53
N TYR A 28 20.78 3.45 3.33
CA TYR A 28 21.15 2.04 3.26
C TYR A 28 21.60 1.50 4.61
N LEU A 29 21.00 0.40 5.04
CA LEU A 29 21.30 -0.28 6.30
C LEU A 29 21.63 -1.74 6.08
N PHE A 30 22.61 -2.20 6.84
CA PHE A 30 23.09 -3.57 6.80
C PHE A 30 22.98 -4.17 8.18
N THR A 31 22.60 -5.44 8.28
CA THR A 31 22.46 -6.12 9.57
C THR A 31 22.84 -7.58 9.49
N PHE A 32 23.30 -8.12 10.61
CA PHE A 32 23.50 -9.54 10.81
C PHE A 32 23.41 -9.88 12.31
N THR A 33 23.21 -11.15 12.59
CA THR A 33 23.26 -11.72 13.94
C THR A 33 24.48 -12.61 14.06
N HIS A 34 25.26 -12.40 15.13
CA HIS A 34 26.37 -13.28 15.51
C HIS A 34 26.03 -14.02 16.79
N ASN A 35 26.13 -15.36 16.75
CA ASN A 35 25.96 -16.20 17.92
C ASN A 35 27.35 -16.53 18.49
N ALA A 36 27.59 -16.18 19.75
CA ALA A 36 28.82 -16.47 20.48
C ALA A 36 28.48 -16.86 21.92
N ASN A 37 29.09 -17.93 22.43
CA ASN A 37 28.89 -18.41 23.81
C ASN A 37 27.41 -18.56 24.21
N GLY A 38 26.58 -19.09 23.30
CA GLY A 38 25.14 -19.27 23.52
C GLY A 38 24.31 -17.98 23.53
N LYS A 39 24.90 -16.82 23.22
CA LYS A 39 24.21 -15.52 23.15
C LYS A 39 24.16 -15.00 21.71
N SER A 40 23.00 -14.45 21.34
CA SER A 40 22.83 -13.74 20.07
C SER A 40 23.13 -12.26 20.23
N HIS A 41 24.04 -11.76 19.40
CA HIS A 41 24.40 -10.36 19.30
C HIS A 41 23.93 -9.82 17.94
N PHE A 42 23.18 -8.72 17.97
CA PHE A 42 22.66 -8.07 16.77
C PHE A 42 23.60 -6.93 16.37
N TYR A 43 23.95 -6.85 15.10
CA TYR A 43 24.82 -5.82 14.56
C TYR A 43 24.10 -5.10 13.44
N SER A 44 24.22 -3.76 13.39
CA SER A 44 23.70 -3.01 12.27
C SER A 44 24.48 -1.73 12.04
N ALA A 45 24.59 -1.30 10.78
CA ALA A 45 25.21 -0.04 10.40
C ALA A 45 24.49 0.57 9.20
N THR A 46 24.46 1.90 9.13
CA THR A 46 24.18 2.59 7.86
C THR A 46 25.43 2.63 7.00
N LEU A 47 25.30 2.80 5.67
CA LEU A 47 26.47 3.00 4.80
C LEU A 47 27.30 4.22 5.25
N ALA A 48 26.65 5.29 5.69
CA ALA A 48 27.31 6.49 6.20
C ALA A 48 28.17 6.18 7.44
N GLU A 49 27.66 5.38 8.38
CA GLU A 49 28.43 4.95 9.56
C GLU A 49 29.64 4.09 9.17
N LEU A 50 29.48 3.20 8.19
CA LEU A 50 30.56 2.36 7.68
C LEU A 50 31.68 3.17 7.01
N LYS A 51 31.32 4.15 6.18
CA LYS A 51 32.29 5.05 5.53
C LYS A 51 33.01 5.92 6.57
N ALA A 52 32.26 6.57 7.46
CA ALA A 52 32.82 7.46 8.48
C ALA A 52 33.79 6.75 9.45
N THR A 53 33.59 5.46 9.70
CA THR A 53 34.45 4.66 10.57
C THR A 53 35.47 3.80 9.82
N LYS A 54 35.51 3.88 8.49
CA LYS A 54 36.36 3.05 7.61
C LYS A 54 36.20 1.53 7.82
N ASN A 55 35.01 1.09 8.22
CA ASN A 55 34.69 -0.33 8.46
C ASN A 55 33.85 -0.96 7.33
N ILE A 56 33.72 -0.30 6.18
CA ILE A 56 32.90 -0.80 5.08
C ILE A 56 33.33 -2.20 4.61
N ASN A 57 34.63 -2.40 4.39
CA ASN A 57 35.21 -3.67 3.97
C ASN A 57 34.89 -4.78 4.97
N LEU A 58 35.31 -4.59 6.23
CA LEU A 58 35.13 -5.55 7.30
C LEU A 58 33.65 -5.85 7.54
N PHE A 59 32.79 -4.83 7.63
CA PHE A 59 31.37 -5.04 7.92
C PHE A 59 30.69 -5.76 6.77
N LEU A 60 30.75 -5.25 5.54
CA LEU A 60 30.05 -5.86 4.39
C LEU A 60 30.61 -7.26 4.07
N GLY A 61 31.93 -7.40 4.08
CA GLY A 61 32.61 -8.67 3.80
C GLY A 61 32.32 -9.74 4.85
N PHE A 62 32.46 -9.43 6.14
CA PHE A 62 32.20 -10.39 7.21
C PHE A 62 30.70 -10.68 7.38
N ALA A 63 29.86 -9.64 7.41
CA ALA A 63 28.44 -9.78 7.68
C ALA A 63 27.72 -10.57 6.59
N SER A 64 28.10 -10.39 5.33
CA SER A 64 27.61 -11.20 4.21
C SER A 64 28.06 -12.66 4.26
N THR A 65 28.87 -13.11 5.23
CA THR A 65 29.07 -14.55 5.49
C THR A 65 28.01 -15.13 6.42
N LYS A 66 27.18 -14.31 7.08
CA LYS A 66 26.20 -14.77 8.08
C LYS A 66 24.85 -15.04 7.44
N ALA A 67 24.20 -16.14 7.85
CA ALA A 67 22.87 -16.51 7.33
C ALA A 67 21.77 -15.46 7.64
N SER A 68 21.99 -14.66 8.68
CA SER A 68 21.14 -13.55 9.12
C SER A 68 21.43 -12.22 8.41
N TRP A 69 22.33 -12.21 7.43
CA TRP A 69 22.65 -11.02 6.63
C TRP A 69 21.39 -10.44 5.97
N ARG A 70 21.13 -9.15 6.19
CA ARG A 70 20.07 -8.42 5.50
C ARG A 70 20.55 -7.06 5.05
N VAL A 71 20.02 -6.63 3.91
CA VAL A 71 20.23 -5.29 3.32
C VAL A 71 18.89 -4.59 3.26
N PHE A 72 18.82 -3.36 3.77
CA PHE A 72 17.60 -2.56 3.75
C PHE A 72 17.86 -1.19 3.14
N LYS A 73 16.83 -0.63 2.50
CA LYS A 73 16.74 0.78 2.12
C LYS A 73 15.61 1.42 2.90
N ILE A 74 15.87 2.56 3.53
CA ILE A 74 14.84 3.43 4.10
C ILE A 74 14.50 4.49 3.07
N VAL A 75 13.23 4.61 2.75
CA VAL A 75 12.68 5.77 2.03
C VAL A 75 11.90 6.62 3.02
N MET A 76 12.27 7.89 3.11
CA MET A 76 11.65 8.86 4.00
C MET A 76 10.96 9.94 3.18
N GLN A 77 9.74 10.30 3.56
CA GLN A 77 9.00 11.38 2.92
C GLN A 77 8.43 12.31 3.97
N PRO A 78 8.61 13.63 3.85
CA PRO A 78 7.92 14.59 4.69
C PRO A 78 6.42 14.56 4.40
N ILE A 79 5.61 14.73 5.44
CA ILE A 79 4.15 14.78 5.30
C ILE A 79 3.72 16.20 4.90
N ASP A 80 3.05 16.31 3.75
CA ASP A 80 2.38 17.53 3.32
C ASP A 80 1.03 17.68 4.03
N HIS A 81 1.01 18.46 5.10
CA HIS A 81 -0.19 18.73 5.91
C HIS A 81 -1.18 19.69 5.23
N THR A 82 -0.87 20.27 4.07
CA THR A 82 -1.82 21.11 3.31
C THR A 82 -2.88 20.26 2.60
N LYS A 83 -2.59 18.98 2.37
CA LYS A 83 -3.51 18.01 1.77
C LYS A 83 -4.31 17.29 2.85
N ASN A 84 -5.61 17.11 2.62
CA ASN A 84 -6.48 16.31 3.49
C ASN A 84 -5.92 14.89 3.69
N TYR A 85 -6.00 14.37 4.91
CA TYR A 85 -5.55 13.00 5.19
C TYR A 85 -6.50 11.94 4.63
N LYS A 86 -7.79 12.26 4.57
CA LYS A 86 -8.82 11.41 3.99
C LYS A 86 -8.92 11.64 2.49
N THR A 87 -8.93 10.56 1.73
CA THR A 87 -9.22 10.60 0.30
C THR A 87 -10.73 10.58 0.11
N SER A 88 -11.34 11.75 -0.14
CA SER A 88 -12.77 11.86 -0.46
C SER A 88 -12.93 11.96 -1.98
N THR A 89 -13.50 10.92 -2.58
CA THR A 89 -13.68 10.80 -4.04
C THR A 89 -15.12 11.07 -4.50
N LEU A 90 -16.08 11.12 -3.57
CA LEU A 90 -17.50 11.19 -3.85
C LEU A 90 -18.10 12.55 -3.46
N PRO A 91 -19.06 13.09 -4.25
CA PRO A 91 -19.75 14.32 -3.86
C PRO A 91 -20.46 14.19 -2.52
N GLY A 92 -20.30 15.19 -1.64
CA GLY A 92 -20.93 15.22 -0.32
C GLY A 92 -20.24 14.40 0.77
N ASP A 93 -19.14 13.69 0.46
CA ASP A 93 -18.36 13.01 1.48
C ASP A 93 -17.53 14.01 2.31
N ASP A 94 -17.57 13.83 3.64
CA ASP A 94 -16.70 14.57 4.55
C ASP A 94 -15.24 14.34 4.17
N ALA A 95 -14.54 15.44 3.88
CA ALA A 95 -13.14 15.45 3.50
C ALA A 95 -12.19 15.19 4.69
N ARG A 96 -12.72 15.08 5.92
CA ARG A 96 -11.96 14.86 7.14
C ARG A 96 -12.40 13.58 7.87
N TYR A 97 -11.51 13.08 8.70
CA TYR A 97 -11.81 12.08 9.72
C TYR A 97 -12.36 12.75 10.99
N ALA A 98 -12.67 11.95 12.03
CA ALA A 98 -12.99 12.49 13.34
C ALA A 98 -11.83 13.35 13.89
N ALA A 99 -12.16 14.40 14.65
CA ALA A 99 -11.19 15.38 15.16
C ALA A 99 -9.97 14.79 15.88
N LEU A 100 -10.16 13.70 16.65
CA LEU A 100 -9.06 13.04 17.34
C LEU A 100 -8.11 12.30 16.38
N THR A 101 -8.65 11.70 15.32
CA THR A 101 -7.86 11.07 14.25
C THR A 101 -7.04 12.12 13.51
N GLU A 102 -7.67 13.24 13.15
CA GLU A 102 -7.01 14.40 12.53
C GLU A 102 -5.87 14.93 13.40
N GLN A 103 -6.11 15.09 14.71
CA GLN A 103 -5.10 15.53 15.67
C GLN A 103 -3.91 14.56 15.74
N GLN A 104 -4.17 13.24 15.71
CA GLN A 104 -3.10 12.24 15.72
C GLN A 104 -2.27 12.26 14.44
N LEU A 105 -2.92 12.33 13.28
CA LEU A 105 -2.24 12.38 11.98
C LEU A 105 -1.39 13.64 11.83
N ALA A 106 -1.85 14.76 12.37
CA ALA A 106 -1.11 16.03 12.39
C ALA A 106 0.17 16.01 13.26
N GLN A 107 0.35 15.02 14.13
CA GLN A 107 1.57 14.87 14.93
C GLN A 107 2.72 14.21 14.15
N PHE A 108 2.43 13.52 13.05
CA PHE A 108 3.45 12.85 12.25
C PHE A 108 4.11 13.83 11.31
N SER A 109 5.44 13.91 11.32
CA SER A 109 6.19 14.78 10.39
C SER A 109 6.64 14.07 9.13
N HIS A 110 6.86 12.76 9.19
CA HIS A 110 7.40 11.95 8.10
C HIS A 110 6.77 10.57 8.05
N THR A 111 6.70 9.99 6.85
CA THR A 111 6.52 8.55 6.65
C THR A 111 7.88 7.90 6.41
N LEU A 112 8.03 6.65 6.86
CA LEU A 112 9.24 5.84 6.65
C LEU A 112 8.83 4.49 6.08
N GLN A 113 9.42 4.12 4.95
CA GLN A 113 9.27 2.80 4.34
C GLN A 113 10.61 2.07 4.45
N LEU A 114 10.62 0.93 5.16
CA LEU A 114 11.78 0.07 5.28
C LEU A 114 11.66 -1.06 4.26
N ILE A 115 12.47 -1.02 3.21
CA ILE A 115 12.42 -1.92 2.06
C ILE A 115 13.54 -2.94 2.19
N ASP A 116 13.18 -4.23 2.16
CA ASP A 116 14.16 -5.33 2.17
C ASP A 116 14.76 -5.51 0.76
N LEU A 117 16.05 -5.23 0.66
CA LEU A 117 16.85 -5.40 -0.56
C LEU A 117 17.70 -6.67 -0.54
N THR A 118 17.58 -7.51 0.49
CA THR A 118 18.35 -8.75 0.62
C THR A 118 18.18 -9.62 -0.62
N ASN A 119 19.31 -10.05 -1.18
CA ASN A 119 19.38 -10.98 -2.30
C ASN A 119 20.47 -12.01 -1.99
N GLU A 120 20.06 -13.26 -1.76
CA GLU A 120 20.99 -14.34 -1.41
C GLU A 120 22.01 -14.61 -2.52
N GLU A 121 21.66 -14.41 -3.80
CA GLU A 121 22.61 -14.57 -4.89
C GLU A 121 23.70 -13.49 -4.90
N ALA A 122 23.36 -12.28 -4.44
CA ALA A 122 24.27 -11.13 -4.38
C ALA A 122 25.21 -11.20 -3.16
N ARG A 123 24.99 -12.15 -2.25
CA ARG A 123 25.79 -12.31 -1.03
C ARG A 123 27.27 -12.56 -1.33
N LYS A 124 27.57 -13.29 -2.41
CA LYS A 124 28.95 -13.52 -2.88
C LYS A 124 29.61 -12.24 -3.39
N ASP A 125 28.84 -11.32 -3.96
CA ASP A 125 29.36 -10.03 -4.41
C ASP A 125 29.79 -9.20 -3.19
N TYR A 126 28.95 -9.14 -2.15
CA TYR A 126 29.29 -8.49 -0.88
C TYR A 126 30.49 -9.12 -0.17
N GLN A 127 30.69 -10.44 -0.24
CA GLN A 127 31.84 -11.10 0.37
C GLN A 127 33.18 -10.61 -0.20
N SER A 128 33.18 -10.04 -1.41
CA SER A 128 34.39 -9.48 -1.99
C SER A 128 34.90 -8.20 -1.34
N TRP A 129 34.12 -7.62 -0.42
CA TRP A 129 34.57 -6.56 0.47
C TRP A 129 35.50 -7.05 1.58
N PHE A 130 35.56 -8.36 1.84
CA PHE A 130 36.29 -8.89 2.99
C PHE A 130 37.79 -8.58 2.88
N ASP A 131 38.29 -7.87 3.88
CA ASP A 131 39.70 -7.76 4.19
C ASP A 131 40.02 -8.62 5.43
N GLN A 132 41.28 -9.04 5.59
CA GLN A 132 41.72 -9.88 6.73
C GLN A 132 41.79 -9.09 8.06
N SER A 133 40.95 -8.07 8.24
CA SER A 133 40.94 -7.20 9.41
C SER A 133 40.35 -7.90 10.65
N ASP A 134 40.71 -7.40 11.83
CA ASP A 134 40.18 -7.90 13.10
C ASP A 134 38.68 -7.61 13.26
N VAL A 135 37.89 -8.69 13.35
CA VAL A 135 36.43 -8.68 13.56
C VAL A 135 36.02 -7.89 14.82
N ASN A 136 36.91 -7.72 15.80
CA ASN A 136 36.63 -6.86 16.96
C ASN A 136 36.31 -5.41 16.58
N GLY A 137 36.76 -4.92 15.42
CA GLY A 137 36.39 -3.60 14.88
C GLY A 137 34.89 -3.41 14.72
N LEU A 138 34.12 -4.50 14.60
CA LEU A 138 32.66 -4.45 14.44
C LEU A 138 31.89 -4.21 15.74
N LYS A 139 32.54 -4.28 16.91
CA LYS A 139 31.88 -4.09 18.23
C LYS A 139 31.14 -2.76 18.35
N ILE A 140 31.60 -1.72 17.65
CA ILE A 140 30.95 -0.40 17.64
C ILE A 140 29.54 -0.40 17.01
N PHE A 141 29.21 -1.44 16.23
CA PHE A 141 27.91 -1.59 15.57
C PHE A 141 26.96 -2.55 16.30
N ALA A 142 27.37 -3.08 17.46
CA ALA A 142 26.55 -3.93 18.28
C ALA A 142 25.34 -3.15 18.82
N GLN A 143 24.14 -3.71 18.63
CA GLN A 143 22.90 -3.11 19.09
C GLN A 143 22.67 -3.39 20.58
N ALA A 144 22.25 -2.36 21.31
CA ALA A 144 21.64 -2.56 22.61
C ALA A 144 20.29 -3.28 22.43
N LYS A 145 20.06 -4.36 23.18
CA LYS A 145 18.82 -5.13 23.12
C LYS A 145 17.67 -4.31 23.71
N VAL A 146 16.61 -4.12 22.93
CA VAL A 146 15.40 -3.43 23.37
C VAL A 146 14.62 -4.37 24.29
N LYS A 147 14.33 -3.90 25.51
CA LYS A 147 13.64 -4.68 26.56
C LYS A 147 12.17 -4.30 26.74
N GLN A 148 11.70 -3.23 26.11
CA GLN A 148 10.33 -2.72 26.26
C GLN A 148 9.74 -2.32 24.91
N HIS A 149 8.43 -2.48 24.77
CA HIS A 149 7.72 -2.05 23.57
C HIS A 149 7.56 -0.52 23.57
N SER A 150 8.19 0.16 22.61
CA SER A 150 8.03 1.61 22.40
C SER A 150 7.25 1.97 21.14
N ILE A 151 7.03 1.00 20.24
CA ILE A 151 6.32 1.23 18.97
C ILE A 151 4.84 0.93 19.17
N LYS A 152 4.02 1.95 18.93
CA LYS A 152 2.56 1.81 18.83
C LYS A 152 2.22 1.16 17.49
N LYS A 153 1.61 -0.01 17.54
CA LYS A 153 1.11 -0.72 16.35
C LYS A 153 -0.33 -0.31 16.08
N VAL A 154 -0.64 -0.03 14.82
CA VAL A 154 -2.01 0.17 14.34
C VAL A 154 -2.31 -0.96 13.37
N SER A 155 -3.40 -1.68 13.59
CA SER A 155 -3.82 -2.77 12.70
C SER A 155 -4.57 -2.17 11.51
N MET A 156 -4.20 -2.58 10.31
CA MET A 156 -4.92 -2.26 9.08
C MET A 156 -5.63 -3.53 8.57
N PRO A 157 -6.95 -3.67 8.81
CA PRO A 157 -7.69 -4.81 8.28
C PRO A 157 -7.93 -4.62 6.78
N PHE A 158 -7.38 -5.51 5.95
CA PHE A 158 -7.57 -5.51 4.48
C PHE A 158 -8.88 -6.17 4.03
N SER A 159 -9.70 -6.70 4.94
CA SER A 159 -10.90 -7.48 4.62
C SER A 159 -12.19 -7.01 5.30
N GLU A 160 -12.21 -5.79 5.87
CA GLU A 160 -13.34 -5.34 6.67
C GLU A 160 -14.23 -4.27 6.00
N ARG A 161 -15.52 -4.62 5.91
CA ARG A 161 -16.51 -4.11 4.96
C ARG A 161 -17.29 -2.86 5.41
N ARG A 162 -16.76 -2.04 6.33
CA ARG A 162 -17.53 -0.90 6.90
C ARG A 162 -16.66 0.34 7.07
N HIS A 163 -17.06 1.42 6.41
CA HIS A 163 -16.39 2.73 6.43
C HIS A 163 -17.02 3.75 7.40
N GLU A 164 -18.14 3.43 8.09
CA GLU A 164 -18.85 4.36 8.98
C GLU A 164 -19.09 3.79 10.38
N ALA A 165 -19.02 4.67 11.38
CA ALA A 165 -19.40 4.38 12.75
C ALA A 165 -20.90 4.04 12.85
N ARG A 166 -21.22 3.01 13.63
CA ARG A 166 -22.59 2.62 13.97
C ARG A 166 -22.90 2.95 15.41
N PHE A 167 -24.10 3.46 15.64
CA PHE A 167 -24.61 3.89 16.93
C PHE A 167 -25.83 3.05 17.28
N VAL A 168 -25.90 2.60 18.53
CA VAL A 168 -27.12 1.99 19.07
C VAL A 168 -28.20 3.06 19.03
N PHE A 169 -29.25 2.78 18.28
CA PHE A 169 -30.39 3.68 18.20
C PHE A 169 -31.62 2.84 17.90
N LYS A 170 -32.58 2.86 18.82
CA LYS A 170 -33.84 2.12 18.69
C LYS A 170 -34.94 3.07 18.26
N THR A 171 -35.40 2.91 17.03
CA THR A 171 -36.58 3.60 16.50
C THR A 171 -37.42 2.64 15.68
N LEU A 172 -38.71 2.95 15.58
CA LEU A 172 -39.65 2.20 14.77
C LEU A 172 -39.40 2.50 13.29
N VAL A 173 -39.36 1.47 12.46
CA VAL A 173 -39.21 1.56 11.01
C VAL A 173 -40.21 0.66 10.34
N THR A 174 -40.86 1.18 9.30
CA THR A 174 -41.68 0.40 8.39
C THR A 174 -40.88 0.14 7.12
N ILE A 175 -40.79 -1.11 6.70
CA ILE A 175 -40.12 -1.56 5.48
C ILE A 175 -41.15 -2.08 4.48
N GLN A 176 -40.99 -1.74 3.21
CA GLN A 176 -41.87 -2.20 2.13
C GLN A 176 -41.09 -2.65 0.88
N GLN A 177 -41.58 -3.71 0.23
CA GLN A 177 -41.10 -4.22 -1.06
C GLN A 177 -42.30 -4.74 -1.88
N GLY A 178 -42.73 -3.97 -2.89
CA GLY A 178 -43.99 -4.23 -3.58
C GLY A 178 -45.16 -4.22 -2.58
N ASP A 179 -45.96 -5.28 -2.58
CA ASP A 179 -47.10 -5.44 -1.66
C ASP A 179 -46.72 -5.97 -0.27
N LYS A 180 -45.44 -6.35 -0.06
CA LYS A 180 -44.96 -6.84 1.23
C LYS A 180 -44.59 -5.67 2.13
N GLN A 181 -45.17 -5.61 3.31
CA GLN A 181 -44.86 -4.60 4.33
C GLN A 181 -44.59 -5.27 5.68
N ALA A 182 -43.61 -4.78 6.41
CA ALA A 182 -43.32 -5.21 7.77
C ALA A 182 -42.87 -4.03 8.63
N THR A 183 -42.99 -4.22 9.94
CA THR A 183 -42.52 -3.25 10.95
C THR A 183 -41.42 -3.87 11.79
N GLY A 184 -40.44 -3.05 12.14
CA GLY A 184 -39.34 -3.46 13.00
C GLY A 184 -38.75 -2.31 13.79
N ILE A 185 -37.78 -2.65 14.63
CA ILE A 185 -37.03 -1.70 15.45
C ILE A 185 -35.57 -1.74 15.04
N THR A 186 -34.96 -0.57 14.85
CA THR A 186 -33.52 -0.49 14.58
C THR A 186 -32.73 -0.98 15.78
N HIS A 187 -31.71 -1.80 15.53
CA HIS A 187 -30.72 -2.15 16.52
C HIS A 187 -29.62 -1.09 16.54
N ASP A 188 -29.12 -0.74 15.36
CA ASP A 188 -28.11 0.29 15.15
C ASP A 188 -28.32 1.02 13.82
N ILE A 189 -27.80 2.25 13.77
CA ILE A 189 -27.81 3.14 12.61
C ILE A 189 -26.40 3.69 12.34
N SER A 190 -26.09 3.96 11.08
CA SER A 190 -25.11 4.95 10.63
C SER A 190 -25.83 6.01 9.80
N SER A 191 -25.10 6.96 9.20
CA SER A 191 -25.69 7.90 8.26
C SER A 191 -26.34 7.19 7.07
N ARG A 192 -25.76 6.08 6.59
CA ARG A 192 -26.23 5.36 5.38
C ARG A 192 -26.70 3.93 5.60
N GLY A 193 -26.38 3.30 6.71
CA GLY A 193 -26.73 1.90 6.97
C GLY A 193 -27.55 1.72 8.24
N LEU A 194 -28.33 0.66 8.30
CA LEU A 194 -29.02 0.26 9.53
C LEU A 194 -29.20 -1.24 9.63
N GLN A 195 -29.31 -1.71 10.86
CA GLN A 195 -29.76 -3.06 11.18
C GLN A 195 -31.14 -2.97 11.80
N LEU A 196 -32.08 -3.73 11.23
CA LEU A 196 -33.47 -3.79 11.66
C LEU A 196 -33.79 -5.18 12.21
N THR A 197 -34.55 -5.24 13.30
CA THR A 197 -35.17 -6.48 13.77
C THR A 197 -36.68 -6.34 13.59
N LEU A 198 -37.28 -7.19 12.77
CA LEU A 198 -38.72 -7.22 12.54
C LEU A 198 -39.46 -7.85 13.72
N GLU A 199 -40.71 -7.42 13.91
CA GLU A 199 -41.61 -8.03 14.90
C GLU A 199 -42.00 -9.47 14.50
N LYS A 200 -42.14 -9.72 13.21
CA LYS A 200 -42.39 -11.04 12.61
C LYS A 200 -41.47 -11.22 11.41
N SER A 201 -41.03 -12.45 11.16
CA SER A 201 -40.28 -12.79 9.96
C SER A 201 -41.06 -12.35 8.71
N ALA A 202 -40.35 -11.76 7.75
CA ALA A 202 -40.88 -11.39 6.45
C ALA A 202 -39.95 -11.88 5.34
N ASN A 203 -40.54 -12.46 4.29
CA ASN A 203 -39.82 -12.98 3.13
C ASN A 203 -39.61 -11.88 2.09
N PHE A 204 -38.66 -10.98 2.33
CA PHE A 204 -38.18 -10.02 1.34
C PHE A 204 -37.19 -10.67 0.37
N ASN A 205 -37.18 -10.22 -0.89
CA ASN A 205 -36.18 -10.63 -1.87
C ASN A 205 -34.84 -9.95 -1.53
N GLU A 206 -33.78 -10.73 -1.47
CA GLU A 206 -32.43 -10.26 -1.15
C GLU A 206 -31.36 -10.75 -2.14
N PRO A 207 -30.38 -9.91 -2.51
CA PRO A 207 -30.40 -8.46 -2.32
C PRO A 207 -31.52 -7.82 -3.15
N GLY A 208 -32.23 -6.82 -2.62
CA GLY A 208 -33.34 -6.18 -3.32
C GLY A 208 -33.66 -4.77 -2.85
N ALA A 209 -34.21 -3.94 -3.74
CA ALA A 209 -34.65 -2.58 -3.39
C ALA A 209 -35.89 -2.64 -2.49
N VAL A 210 -35.95 -1.75 -1.51
CA VAL A 210 -37.02 -1.59 -0.54
C VAL A 210 -37.22 -0.10 -0.22
N THR A 211 -38.35 0.26 0.37
CA THR A 211 -38.57 1.59 0.94
C THR A 211 -38.66 1.53 2.45
N LEU A 212 -38.09 2.52 3.14
CA LEU A 212 -38.13 2.66 4.59
C LEU A 212 -38.86 3.93 5.00
N SER A 213 -39.67 3.83 6.05
CA SER A 213 -40.32 4.98 6.69
C SER A 213 -39.98 5.02 8.18
N PHE A 214 -39.67 6.21 8.72
CA PHE A 214 -39.32 6.43 10.12
C PHE A 214 -40.40 7.23 10.85
N PRO A 215 -41.56 6.63 11.17
CA PRO A 215 -42.74 7.35 11.66
C PRO A 215 -42.47 8.16 12.93
N ARG A 216 -41.66 7.62 13.85
CA ARG A 216 -41.32 8.33 15.11
C ARG A 216 -40.37 9.51 14.88
N LEU A 217 -39.49 9.41 13.90
CA LEU A 217 -38.54 10.48 13.59
C LEU A 217 -39.18 11.58 12.75
N GLN A 218 -40.26 11.27 12.01
CA GLN A 218 -40.98 12.23 11.18
C GLN A 218 -41.45 13.45 11.97
N ALA A 219 -41.90 13.25 13.22
CA ALA A 219 -42.32 14.34 14.11
C ALA A 219 -41.19 15.33 14.45
N ALA A 220 -39.94 14.85 14.48
CA ALA A 220 -38.75 15.66 14.72
C ALA A 220 -38.06 16.13 13.44
N ALA A 221 -38.56 15.75 12.26
CA ALA A 221 -37.92 15.95 10.96
C ALA A 221 -38.20 17.33 10.33
N GLY A 222 -39.09 18.12 10.93
CA GLY A 222 -39.52 19.41 10.39
C GLY A 222 -40.11 19.24 8.99
N LYS A 223 -39.50 19.89 8.00
CA LYS A 223 -39.91 19.80 6.58
C LYS A 223 -39.36 18.56 5.86
N THR A 224 -38.45 17.81 6.47
CA THR A 224 -37.80 16.65 5.83
C THR A 224 -38.77 15.46 5.78
N ASN A 225 -38.93 14.82 4.63
CA ASN A 225 -39.78 13.65 4.49
C ASN A 225 -38.98 12.38 4.80
N LEU A 226 -39.36 11.69 5.89
CA LEU A 226 -38.76 10.44 6.32
C LEU A 226 -39.66 9.24 5.99
N SER A 227 -40.50 9.37 4.97
CA SER A 227 -41.36 8.31 4.47
C SER A 227 -40.92 7.84 3.09
N ASN A 228 -41.05 6.53 2.83
CA ASN A 228 -40.75 5.88 1.56
C ASN A 228 -39.33 6.13 1.02
N LEU A 229 -38.36 6.21 1.94
CA LEU A 229 -36.96 6.44 1.62
C LEU A 229 -36.34 5.23 0.92
N PRO A 230 -35.58 5.39 -0.17
CA PRO A 230 -35.07 4.29 -0.96
C PRO A 230 -33.85 3.62 -0.29
N TYR A 231 -33.97 2.34 0.03
CA TYR A 231 -32.91 1.51 0.61
C TYR A 231 -32.75 0.20 -0.17
N GLN A 232 -31.57 -0.40 -0.06
CA GLN A 232 -31.28 -1.73 -0.54
C GLN A 232 -31.22 -2.67 0.66
N LEU A 233 -32.04 -3.72 0.63
CA LEU A 233 -31.86 -4.89 1.49
C LEU A 233 -30.62 -5.63 1.03
N ILE A 234 -29.60 -5.67 1.88
CA ILE A 234 -28.31 -6.32 1.57
C ILE A 234 -28.40 -7.82 1.85
N ARG A 235 -28.98 -8.17 3.00
CA ARG A 235 -29.19 -9.55 3.46
C ARG A 235 -30.11 -9.59 4.68
N SER A 236 -30.69 -10.75 4.91
CA SER A 236 -31.44 -11.11 6.11
C SER A 236 -30.72 -12.21 6.89
N ARG A 237 -31.09 -12.37 8.17
CA ARG A 237 -30.61 -13.40 9.08
C ARG A 237 -31.77 -13.90 9.94
N MET A 238 -31.56 -15.06 10.55
CA MET A 238 -32.55 -15.68 11.44
C MET A 238 -33.91 -15.86 10.74
N GLY A 239 -33.89 -16.39 9.51
CA GLY A 239 -35.09 -16.65 8.72
C GLY A 239 -35.91 -15.39 8.44
N GLY A 240 -35.29 -14.27 8.07
CA GLY A 240 -36.00 -13.04 7.68
C GLY A 240 -36.39 -12.10 8.84
N VAL A 241 -35.92 -12.36 10.06
CA VAL A 241 -36.22 -11.50 11.23
C VAL A 241 -35.25 -10.33 11.35
N THR A 242 -33.96 -10.56 11.11
CA THR A 242 -32.94 -9.50 11.18
C THR A 242 -32.54 -9.08 9.78
N LEU A 243 -32.68 -7.80 9.46
CA LEU A 243 -32.37 -7.24 8.14
C LEU A 243 -31.18 -6.28 8.22
N HIS A 244 -30.31 -6.32 7.21
CA HIS A 244 -29.22 -5.36 7.03
C HIS A 244 -29.46 -4.54 5.78
N LEU A 245 -29.52 -3.21 5.94
CA LEU A 245 -29.92 -2.28 4.89
C LEU A 245 -28.86 -1.21 4.65
N SER A 246 -28.82 -0.69 3.42
CA SER A 246 -28.01 0.45 3.00
C SER A 246 -28.87 1.41 2.18
N ALA A 247 -28.75 2.72 2.41
CA ALA A 247 -29.45 3.72 1.63
C ALA A 247 -29.04 3.64 0.14
N ILE A 248 -30.00 3.79 -0.77
CA ILE A 248 -29.72 3.91 -2.20
C ILE A 248 -29.48 5.40 -2.48
N ILE A 249 -28.21 5.78 -2.59
CA ILE A 249 -27.83 7.17 -2.85
C ILE A 249 -27.95 7.44 -4.35
N GLY A 250 -28.85 8.32 -4.76
CA GLY A 250 -28.99 8.77 -6.15
C GLY A 250 -28.22 10.06 -6.45
N HIS A 251 -28.60 10.76 -7.53
CA HIS A 251 -28.06 12.08 -7.86
C HIS A 251 -28.53 13.20 -6.92
N SER A 252 -29.72 13.04 -6.34
CA SER A 252 -30.26 13.97 -5.35
C SER A 252 -29.86 13.55 -3.94
N PRO A 253 -29.68 14.51 -3.00
CA PRO A 253 -29.41 14.19 -1.61
C PRO A 253 -30.50 13.29 -1.04
N HIS A 254 -30.08 12.19 -0.40
CA HIS A 254 -31.03 11.28 0.23
C HIS A 254 -31.48 11.88 1.58
N GLU A 255 -32.73 12.32 1.65
CA GLU A 255 -33.30 13.02 2.82
C GLU A 255 -33.08 12.28 4.15
N GLY A 256 -33.30 10.96 4.16
CA GLY A 256 -33.03 10.14 5.35
C GLY A 256 -31.57 10.10 5.78
N VAL A 257 -30.62 10.17 4.84
CA VAL A 257 -29.19 10.14 5.13
C VAL A 257 -28.76 11.47 5.71
N GLU A 258 -29.23 12.58 5.14
CA GLU A 258 -28.98 13.90 5.73
C GLU A 258 -29.56 14.02 7.14
N PHE A 259 -30.80 13.57 7.32
CA PHE A 259 -31.46 13.60 8.61
C PHE A 259 -30.73 12.74 9.64
N LEU A 260 -30.43 11.48 9.33
CA LEU A 260 -29.70 10.59 10.23
C LEU A 260 -28.30 11.09 10.53
N SER A 261 -27.62 11.69 9.54
CA SER A 261 -26.31 12.34 9.76
C SER A 261 -26.41 13.48 10.77
N LYS A 262 -27.41 14.36 10.64
CA LYS A 262 -27.66 15.46 11.60
C LYS A 262 -28.07 14.93 12.97
N LEU A 263 -28.94 13.91 13.03
CA LEU A 263 -29.39 13.29 14.27
C LEU A 263 -28.21 12.68 15.05
N ILE A 264 -27.35 11.93 14.36
CA ILE A 264 -26.16 11.32 14.94
C ILE A 264 -25.19 12.40 15.41
N ALA A 265 -24.92 13.42 14.57
CA ALA A 265 -24.01 14.51 14.93
C ALA A 265 -24.49 15.28 16.17
N HIS A 266 -25.79 15.59 16.24
CA HIS A 266 -26.38 16.37 17.34
C HIS A 266 -26.46 15.56 18.65
N ASN A 267 -26.69 14.25 18.58
CA ASN A 267 -26.86 13.39 19.75
C ASN A 267 -25.63 12.53 20.05
N LYS A 268 -24.47 12.82 19.44
CA LYS A 268 -23.28 11.96 19.50
C LYS A 268 -22.85 11.58 20.92
N GLN A 269 -22.97 12.50 21.88
CA GLN A 269 -22.62 12.25 23.29
C GLN A 269 -23.61 11.34 24.04
N LYS A 270 -24.84 11.20 23.52
CA LYS A 270 -25.92 10.40 24.13
C LYS A 270 -26.10 9.03 23.48
N LEU A 271 -25.54 8.83 22.28
CA LEU A 271 -25.64 7.59 21.55
C LEU A 271 -24.43 6.69 21.86
N GLU A 272 -24.70 5.45 22.26
CA GLU A 272 -23.64 4.45 22.42
C GLU A 272 -23.09 4.07 21.05
N GLN A 273 -21.82 4.39 20.79
CA GLN A 273 -21.16 4.03 19.56
C GLN A 273 -20.64 2.58 19.65
N LEU A 274 -21.27 1.66 18.92
CA LEU A 274 -20.88 0.24 18.85
C LEU A 274 -19.47 0.02 18.27
N SER A 275 -18.86 1.07 17.74
CA SER A 275 -17.62 1.03 16.98
C SER A 275 -16.45 1.74 17.66
N ASP A 276 -16.59 2.33 18.85
CA ASP A 276 -15.62 3.35 19.31
C ASP A 276 -14.16 2.88 19.41
N ASN A 277 -13.90 1.63 19.78
CA ASN A 277 -12.52 1.12 19.81
C ASN A 277 -11.99 0.63 18.46
N GLU A 278 -12.86 0.36 17.50
CA GLU A 278 -12.46 -0.13 16.17
C GLU A 278 -12.49 0.98 15.11
N GLY A 279 -13.50 1.85 15.12
CA GLY A 279 -13.72 2.91 14.15
C GLY A 279 -12.61 3.95 14.17
N GLN A 280 -12.22 4.45 15.34
CA GLN A 280 -11.09 5.38 15.44
C GLN A 280 -9.78 4.74 14.97
N LYS A 281 -9.52 3.49 15.38
CA LYS A 281 -8.32 2.75 14.92
C LYS A 281 -8.36 2.53 13.40
N LYS A 282 -9.54 2.32 12.82
CA LYS A 282 -9.76 2.16 11.37
C LYS A 282 -9.52 3.48 10.63
N GLU A 283 -10.06 4.60 11.10
CA GLU A 283 -9.79 5.92 10.49
C GLU A 283 -8.31 6.28 10.58
N LEU A 284 -7.67 6.03 11.73
CA LEU A 284 -6.23 6.25 11.88
C LEU A 284 -5.43 5.34 10.95
N ALA A 285 -5.78 4.06 10.84
CA ALA A 285 -5.13 3.13 9.90
C ALA A 285 -5.28 3.58 8.45
N ASP A 286 -6.49 4.01 8.06
CA ASP A 286 -6.79 4.52 6.72
C ASP A 286 -6.03 5.82 6.42
N GLY A 287 -5.99 6.75 7.38
CA GLY A 287 -5.23 7.99 7.27
C GLY A 287 -3.72 7.74 7.17
N MET A 288 -3.16 6.85 8.01
CA MET A 288 -1.76 6.43 7.93
C MET A 288 -1.43 5.76 6.60
N LYS A 289 -2.32 4.90 6.09
CA LYS A 289 -2.20 4.30 4.75
C LYS A 289 -2.17 5.39 3.68
N ASN A 290 -3.12 6.34 3.72
CA ASN A 290 -3.17 7.43 2.74
C ASN A 290 -1.91 8.29 2.76
N LEU A 291 -1.34 8.55 3.94
CA LEU A 291 -0.05 9.25 4.07
C LEU A 291 1.09 8.50 3.36
N VAL A 292 1.16 7.17 3.51
CA VAL A 292 2.17 6.34 2.84
C VAL A 292 1.92 6.23 1.33
N MET A 293 0.66 6.08 0.91
CA MET A 293 0.29 5.88 -0.50
C MET A 293 0.43 7.14 -1.36
N ARG A 294 0.64 8.32 -0.78
CA ARG A 294 0.85 9.58 -1.52
C ARG A 294 2.07 9.52 -2.44
N GLN A 295 3.10 8.78 -2.05
CA GLN A 295 4.31 8.61 -2.85
C GLN A 295 4.91 7.23 -2.59
N LEU A 296 4.89 6.39 -3.62
CA LEU A 296 5.51 5.08 -3.58
C LEU A 296 7.00 5.16 -3.99
N PRO A 297 7.87 4.33 -3.40
CA PRO A 297 9.30 4.32 -3.72
C PRO A 297 9.61 3.69 -5.08
N GLY A 298 8.72 2.86 -5.60
CA GLY A 298 8.78 2.30 -6.95
C GLY A 298 7.48 2.49 -7.73
N VAL A 299 7.47 1.97 -8.95
CA VAL A 299 6.34 2.07 -9.89
C VAL A 299 5.56 0.75 -9.86
N PRO A 300 4.34 0.72 -9.28
CA PRO A 300 3.53 -0.48 -9.28
C PRO A 300 3.02 -0.79 -10.70
N TYR A 301 2.77 -2.05 -11.00
CA TYR A 301 2.15 -2.48 -12.25
C TYR A 301 1.16 -3.62 -12.03
N PHE A 302 0.30 -3.85 -13.02
CA PHE A 302 -0.74 -4.86 -12.98
C PHE A 302 -0.74 -5.74 -14.23
N ILE A 303 -0.88 -7.05 -14.02
CA ILE A 303 -0.96 -8.06 -15.08
C ILE A 303 -2.42 -8.47 -15.26
N GLU A 304 -2.93 -8.24 -16.46
CA GLU A 304 -4.29 -8.59 -16.86
C GLU A 304 -4.29 -9.90 -17.66
N LYS A 305 -5.20 -10.81 -17.32
CA LYS A 305 -5.50 -12.00 -18.13
C LYS A 305 -6.25 -11.59 -19.39
N THR A 306 -5.77 -12.05 -20.53
CA THR A 306 -6.46 -11.92 -21.82
C THR A 306 -7.04 -13.27 -22.26
N VAL A 307 -7.76 -13.30 -23.39
CA VAL A 307 -8.42 -14.53 -23.88
C VAL A 307 -7.43 -15.68 -24.08
N LYS A 308 -6.20 -15.40 -24.54
CA LYS A 308 -5.18 -16.41 -24.88
C LYS A 308 -3.87 -16.28 -24.09
N ALA A 309 -3.70 -15.21 -23.32
CA ALA A 309 -2.43 -14.90 -22.66
C ALA A 309 -2.64 -14.02 -21.41
N ALA A 310 -1.63 -13.25 -21.05
CA ALA A 310 -1.71 -12.15 -20.11
C ALA A 310 -0.80 -11.02 -20.60
N GLN A 311 -1.03 -9.80 -20.12
CA GLN A 311 -0.24 -8.62 -20.49
C GLN A 311 -0.03 -7.72 -19.29
N MET A 312 1.04 -6.91 -19.31
CA MET A 312 1.16 -5.78 -18.40
C MET A 312 0.27 -4.66 -18.92
N ALA A 313 -0.91 -4.52 -18.31
CA ALA A 313 -1.95 -3.62 -18.81
C ALA A 313 -1.86 -2.22 -18.21
N TYR A 314 -1.36 -2.10 -16.97
CA TYR A 314 -1.34 -0.85 -16.23
C TYR A 314 -0.04 -0.69 -15.46
N ILE A 315 0.43 0.56 -15.37
CA ILE A 315 1.42 1.00 -14.39
C ILE A 315 0.79 2.12 -13.55
N GLY A 316 1.12 2.19 -12.27
CA GLY A 316 0.65 3.24 -11.37
C GLY A 316 1.57 4.44 -11.44
N ILE A 317 0.99 5.59 -11.79
CA ILE A 317 1.71 6.86 -11.90
C ILE A 317 1.28 7.76 -10.75
N GLY A 318 2.27 8.30 -10.04
CA GLY A 318 2.04 9.27 -8.97
C GLY A 318 1.60 10.64 -9.50
N THR A 319 1.26 11.54 -8.58
CA THR A 319 1.02 12.96 -8.91
C THR A 319 2.33 13.73 -9.15
N THR A 320 3.45 13.13 -8.79
CA THR A 320 4.79 13.61 -9.07
C THR A 320 5.44 12.69 -10.10
N THR A 321 6.22 13.26 -11.01
CA THR A 321 6.96 12.49 -12.00
C THR A 321 8.04 11.66 -11.30
N ASP A 322 7.96 10.34 -11.45
CA ASP A 322 9.04 9.44 -11.06
C ASP A 322 9.93 9.13 -12.27
N GLU A 323 11.19 8.80 -11.99
CA GLU A 323 12.18 8.61 -13.05
C GLU A 323 11.91 7.36 -13.90
N ILE A 324 11.42 6.29 -13.29
CA ILE A 324 11.20 5.01 -13.96
C ILE A 324 10.08 5.17 -15.00
N SER A 325 8.94 5.74 -14.61
CA SER A 325 7.83 5.98 -15.53
C SER A 325 8.22 6.97 -16.64
N HIS A 326 8.97 8.02 -16.31
CA HIS A 326 9.46 8.99 -17.30
C HIS A 326 10.36 8.34 -18.36
N LEU A 327 11.22 7.38 -17.98
CA LEU A 327 12.06 6.64 -18.93
C LEU A 327 11.23 5.87 -19.95
N PHE A 328 10.12 5.28 -19.52
CA PHE A 328 9.25 4.50 -20.41
C PHE A 328 8.20 5.35 -21.14
N ALA A 329 8.07 6.64 -20.86
CA ALA A 329 7.11 7.53 -21.54
C ALA A 329 7.61 8.06 -22.90
N GLN A 330 8.92 7.97 -23.19
CA GLN A 330 9.57 8.80 -24.22
C GLN A 330 9.22 8.47 -25.68
N ASP A 331 8.74 7.26 -25.96
CA ASP A 331 8.42 6.80 -27.32
C ASP A 331 6.91 6.81 -27.63
N SER A 332 6.11 7.52 -26.82
CA SER A 332 4.67 7.56 -26.99
C SER A 332 4.15 8.96 -27.29
N ASP A 333 3.55 9.14 -28.46
CA ASP A 333 2.81 10.36 -28.83
C ASP A 333 1.49 10.51 -28.05
N LYS A 334 1.10 9.48 -27.28
CA LYS A 334 -0.15 9.45 -26.51
C LYS A 334 0.12 9.65 -25.03
N VAL A 335 -0.65 10.56 -24.44
CA VAL A 335 -0.69 10.82 -23.01
C VAL A 335 -1.05 9.52 -22.26
N LEU A 336 -0.33 9.25 -21.16
CA LEU A 336 -0.48 8.06 -20.31
C LEU A 336 -0.24 6.71 -21.02
N GLN A 337 0.64 6.68 -22.02
CA GLN A 337 1.15 5.45 -22.60
C GLN A 337 2.65 5.31 -22.34
N TYR A 338 3.06 4.09 -21.98
CA TYR A 338 4.41 3.79 -21.56
C TYR A 338 4.92 2.54 -22.30
N ASN A 339 6.08 2.67 -22.92
CA ASN A 339 6.73 1.63 -23.70
C ASN A 339 7.69 0.79 -22.82
N LEU A 340 7.17 -0.24 -22.15
CA LEU A 340 7.99 -1.18 -21.37
C LEU A 340 8.62 -2.30 -22.23
N LYS A 341 8.51 -2.25 -23.56
CA LYS A 341 9.08 -3.24 -24.48
C LYS A 341 10.58 -3.48 -24.20
N PRO A 342 11.45 -2.46 -23.97
CA PRO A 342 12.86 -2.69 -23.63
C PRO A 342 13.07 -3.55 -22.38
N LEU A 343 12.16 -3.48 -21.40
CA LEU A 343 12.24 -4.26 -20.16
C LEU A 343 11.66 -5.68 -20.32
N LEU A 344 10.67 -5.85 -21.20
CA LEU A 344 9.77 -7.01 -21.24
C LEU A 344 9.93 -7.91 -22.48
N GLU A 345 10.73 -7.50 -23.45
CA GLU A 345 11.06 -8.25 -24.67
C GLU A 345 11.78 -9.58 -24.40
N ASN A 346 12.06 -10.34 -25.47
CA ASN A 346 12.83 -11.59 -25.40
C ASN A 346 12.26 -12.62 -24.40
N ASN A 347 10.92 -12.74 -24.35
CA ASN A 347 10.17 -13.59 -23.45
C ASN A 347 10.29 -13.25 -21.95
N VAL A 348 10.91 -12.12 -21.56
CA VAL A 348 11.03 -11.72 -20.14
C VAL A 348 9.65 -11.60 -19.48
N LEU A 349 8.69 -10.92 -20.12
CA LEU A 349 7.31 -10.85 -19.59
C LEU A 349 6.70 -12.23 -19.34
N LYS A 350 6.91 -13.17 -20.26
CA LYS A 350 6.33 -14.51 -20.14
C LYS A 350 7.02 -15.30 -19.04
N GLN A 351 8.34 -15.43 -19.12
CA GLN A 351 9.13 -16.32 -18.26
C GLN A 351 9.34 -15.79 -16.85
N GLN A 352 9.54 -14.47 -16.69
CA GLN A 352 9.87 -13.86 -15.40
C GLN A 352 8.65 -13.31 -14.65
N ILE A 353 7.52 -13.10 -15.34
CA ILE A 353 6.32 -12.51 -14.73
C ILE A 353 5.10 -13.42 -14.87
N ILE A 354 4.63 -13.71 -16.09
CA ILE A 354 3.36 -14.42 -16.32
C ILE A 354 3.39 -15.86 -15.82
N ASP A 355 4.41 -16.63 -16.19
CA ASP A 355 4.51 -18.04 -15.83
C ASP A 355 4.69 -18.20 -14.30
N PRO A 356 5.51 -17.39 -13.60
CA PRO A 356 5.54 -17.35 -12.14
C PRO A 356 4.19 -17.01 -11.50
N ILE A 357 3.48 -15.99 -11.96
CA ILE A 357 2.16 -15.61 -11.42
C ILE A 357 1.17 -16.79 -11.47
N LYS A 358 1.16 -17.55 -12.58
CA LYS A 358 0.27 -18.72 -12.73
C LYS A 358 0.55 -19.84 -11.73
N LEU A 359 1.77 -19.92 -11.21
CA LEU A 359 2.21 -20.95 -10.25
C LEU A 359 2.10 -20.48 -8.79
N MET A 360 2.00 -19.17 -8.57
CA MET A 360 1.89 -18.56 -7.24
C MET A 360 0.46 -18.63 -6.69
N LYS A 361 0.35 -18.71 -5.37
CA LYS A 361 -0.89 -18.41 -4.64
C LYS A 361 -0.86 -16.93 -4.23
N SER A 362 -2.04 -16.31 -4.08
CA SER A 362 -2.18 -14.94 -3.60
C SER A 362 -1.61 -14.71 -2.19
N THR A 363 -1.43 -15.79 -1.41
CA THR A 363 -0.85 -15.74 -0.07
C THR A 363 0.67 -15.87 -0.04
N HIS A 364 1.32 -16.17 -1.17
CA HIS A 364 2.77 -16.19 -1.26
C HIS A 364 3.32 -14.76 -1.23
N GLY A 365 4.52 -14.57 -0.67
CA GLY A 365 5.25 -13.31 -0.83
C GLY A 365 5.61 -13.05 -2.30
N MET A 366 5.98 -11.81 -2.60
CA MET A 366 6.44 -11.46 -3.95
C MET A 366 7.80 -12.10 -4.24
N ALA A 367 7.93 -12.70 -5.41
CA ALA A 367 9.24 -12.99 -5.99
C ALA A 367 9.83 -11.73 -6.63
N PHE A 368 11.09 -11.78 -7.02
CA PHE A 368 11.67 -10.72 -7.82
C PHE A 368 12.74 -11.24 -8.78
N PHE A 369 13.04 -10.45 -9.79
CA PHE A 369 14.25 -10.56 -10.60
C PHE A 369 14.88 -9.16 -10.77
N GLU A 370 16.16 -9.12 -11.13
CA GLU A 370 16.90 -7.86 -11.28
C GLU A 370 17.28 -7.63 -12.74
N VAL A 371 17.10 -6.39 -13.19
CA VAL A 371 17.42 -5.94 -14.55
C VAL A 371 18.43 -4.82 -14.47
N PHE A 372 19.52 -4.97 -15.21
CA PHE A 372 20.57 -3.98 -15.36
C PHE A 372 20.32 -3.23 -16.67
N MET A 373 20.32 -1.90 -16.59
CA MET A 373 19.94 -1.00 -17.66
C MET A 373 21.09 -0.06 -18.01
N GLN A 374 21.35 0.06 -19.31
CA GLN A 374 22.20 1.09 -19.88
C GLN A 374 21.30 2.14 -20.55
N LEU A 375 21.43 3.39 -20.11
CA LEU A 375 20.69 4.53 -20.63
C LEU A 375 21.64 5.42 -21.40
N THR A 376 21.41 5.61 -22.70
CA THR A 376 22.23 6.50 -23.55
C THR A 376 21.36 7.59 -24.14
N ARG A 377 21.83 8.84 -24.08
CA ARG A 377 21.09 9.99 -24.65
C ARG A 377 21.59 10.27 -26.06
N HIS A 378 20.68 10.29 -27.02
CA HIS A 378 20.97 10.71 -28.39
C HIS A 378 20.95 12.25 -28.51
N PRO A 379 21.65 12.83 -29.50
CA PRO A 379 21.71 14.29 -29.69
C PRO A 379 20.35 14.99 -29.84
N ARG A 380 19.30 14.26 -30.24
CA ARG A 380 17.92 14.76 -30.39
C ARG A 380 17.06 14.59 -29.14
N GLY A 381 17.64 14.20 -28.00
CA GLY A 381 16.95 14.07 -26.71
C GLY A 381 16.35 12.70 -26.40
N ALA A 382 16.25 11.80 -27.38
CA ALA A 382 15.76 10.43 -27.17
C ALA A 382 16.72 9.62 -26.28
N VAL A 383 16.19 8.92 -25.27
CA VAL A 383 16.96 7.97 -24.46
C VAL A 383 16.83 6.57 -25.05
N GLN A 384 17.94 5.98 -25.45
CA GLN A 384 18.00 4.56 -25.77
C GLN A 384 18.22 3.75 -24.50
N ILE A 385 17.34 2.76 -24.29
CA ILE A 385 17.33 1.87 -23.12
C ILE A 385 17.74 0.48 -23.58
N GLN A 386 18.86 -0.03 -23.03
CA GLN A 386 19.25 -1.43 -23.17
C GLN A 386 19.12 -2.14 -21.82
N CYS A 387 18.29 -3.19 -21.76
CA CYS A 387 18.10 -4.00 -20.57
C CYS A 387 18.81 -5.36 -20.70
N LYS A 388 19.36 -5.85 -19.59
CA LYS A 388 19.84 -7.24 -19.43
C LYS A 388 19.40 -7.78 -18.08
N LEU A 389 18.93 -9.02 -18.03
CA LEU A 389 18.71 -9.68 -16.75
C LEU A 389 20.06 -9.86 -16.04
N LYS A 390 20.08 -9.69 -14.72
CA LYS A 390 21.27 -9.97 -13.91
C LYS A 390 21.76 -11.42 -14.11
N SER A 391 20.85 -12.37 -14.32
CA SER A 391 21.16 -13.77 -14.64
C SER A 391 21.97 -13.93 -15.92
N ASP A 392 21.76 -13.07 -16.91
CA ASP A 392 22.33 -13.20 -18.26
C ASP A 392 23.73 -12.57 -18.35
N LEU A 393 24.08 -11.70 -17.41
CA LEU A 393 25.42 -11.08 -17.33
C LEU A 393 26.48 -12.09 -16.90
N GLY A 394 26.11 -13.17 -16.20
CA GLY A 394 27.03 -14.20 -15.74
C GLY A 394 27.80 -13.80 -14.48
N ASN A 395 29.12 -13.93 -14.52
CA ASN A 395 29.98 -13.75 -13.35
C ASN A 395 30.12 -12.26 -12.93
N LYS A 396 30.71 -12.07 -11.74
CA LYS A 396 30.95 -10.77 -11.12
C LYS A 396 31.70 -9.81 -12.05
N GLU A 397 32.74 -10.28 -12.73
CA GLU A 397 33.57 -9.44 -13.60
C GLU A 397 32.75 -8.85 -14.75
N LYS A 398 31.90 -9.66 -15.39
CA LYS A 398 31.00 -9.21 -16.45
C LYS A 398 29.94 -8.23 -15.96
N GLN A 399 29.42 -8.42 -14.73
CA GLN A 399 28.50 -7.47 -14.10
C GLN A 399 29.19 -6.10 -13.87
N ILE A 400 30.38 -6.09 -13.27
CA ILE A 400 31.17 -4.86 -13.08
C ILE A 400 31.48 -4.18 -14.43
N GLN A 401 31.90 -4.95 -15.43
CA GLN A 401 32.17 -4.43 -16.78
C GLN A 401 30.92 -3.77 -17.38
N PHE A 402 29.75 -4.41 -17.28
CA PHE A 402 28.50 -3.83 -17.77
C PHE A 402 28.18 -2.51 -17.06
N ILE A 403 28.31 -2.46 -15.74
CA ILE A 403 28.06 -1.25 -14.93
C ILE A 403 29.01 -0.12 -15.34
N THR A 404 30.32 -0.38 -15.35
CA THR A 404 31.36 0.59 -15.71
C THR A 404 31.18 1.11 -17.14
N GLN A 405 30.94 0.21 -18.10
CA GLN A 405 30.71 0.61 -19.48
C GLN A 405 29.44 1.46 -19.61
N SER A 406 28.36 1.11 -18.92
CA SER A 406 27.11 1.86 -18.94
C SER A 406 27.25 3.26 -18.38
N LYS A 407 28.02 3.42 -17.28
CA LYS A 407 28.40 4.74 -16.75
C LYS A 407 29.29 5.55 -17.69
N LYS A 408 30.14 4.88 -18.48
CA LYS A 408 31.05 5.55 -19.43
C LYS A 408 30.31 6.11 -20.65
N VAL A 409 29.37 5.36 -21.22
CA VAL A 409 28.64 5.76 -22.44
C VAL A 409 27.37 6.56 -22.15
N GLY A 410 26.91 6.57 -20.90
CA GLY A 410 25.70 7.26 -20.49
C GLY A 410 25.46 7.07 -19.00
N ARG A 411 24.37 6.38 -18.65
CA ARG A 411 24.02 6.09 -17.26
C ARG A 411 23.72 4.62 -17.04
N PHE A 412 24.14 4.11 -15.89
CA PHE A 412 23.69 2.83 -15.37
C PHE A 412 22.44 3.01 -14.50
N MET A 413 21.50 2.08 -14.60
CA MET A 413 20.38 1.94 -13.68
C MET A 413 20.15 0.44 -13.41
N ALA A 414 19.75 0.08 -12.20
CA ALA A 414 19.31 -1.27 -11.89
C ALA A 414 17.92 -1.24 -11.27
N LEU A 415 17.03 -2.09 -11.80
CA LEU A 415 15.69 -2.26 -11.28
C LEU A 415 15.53 -3.65 -10.67
N ARG A 416 14.89 -3.70 -9.51
CA ARG A 416 14.28 -4.92 -9.00
C ARG A 416 12.82 -4.93 -9.44
N VAL A 417 12.41 -5.98 -10.13
CA VAL A 417 11.05 -6.19 -10.58
C VAL A 417 10.40 -7.20 -9.66
N TYR A 418 9.51 -6.73 -8.78
CA TYR A 418 8.73 -7.58 -7.89
C TYR A 418 7.52 -8.16 -8.61
N VAL A 419 7.22 -9.43 -8.35
CA VAL A 419 6.15 -10.19 -9.02
C VAL A 419 5.34 -10.95 -7.98
N GLY A 420 4.02 -10.74 -7.97
CA GLY A 420 3.09 -11.47 -7.11
C GLY A 420 1.77 -11.79 -7.81
N ALA A 421 1.18 -12.93 -7.46
CA ALA A 421 -0.20 -13.23 -7.82
C ALA A 421 -1.16 -12.44 -6.94
N THR A 422 -2.24 -11.93 -7.53
CA THR A 422 -3.31 -11.24 -6.79
C THR A 422 -4.45 -12.20 -6.50
N ASP A 423 -5.18 -11.95 -5.41
CA ASP A 423 -6.49 -12.55 -5.20
C ASP A 423 -7.57 -11.77 -6.00
N LYS A 424 -8.81 -12.22 -5.87
CA LYS A 424 -9.98 -11.52 -6.37
C LYS A 424 -10.01 -10.07 -5.82
N PRO A 425 -10.41 -9.09 -6.64
CA PRO A 425 -10.51 -7.71 -6.18
C PRO A 425 -11.49 -7.60 -5.02
N ASP A 426 -11.16 -6.79 -4.02
CA ASP A 426 -12.10 -6.45 -2.95
C ASP A 426 -13.10 -5.40 -3.44
N MET A 427 -14.15 -5.88 -4.09
CA MET A 427 -15.26 -5.05 -4.57
C MET A 427 -16.01 -4.38 -3.42
N SER A 428 -15.90 -4.88 -2.19
CA SER A 428 -16.55 -4.26 -1.03
C SER A 428 -15.84 -2.98 -0.59
N TYR A 429 -14.51 -2.89 -0.81
CA TYR A 429 -13.70 -1.72 -0.50
C TYR A 429 -14.03 -0.51 -1.38
N ILE A 430 -14.30 -0.73 -2.67
CA ILE A 430 -14.65 0.33 -3.64
C ILE A 430 -16.15 0.42 -3.95
N ARG A 431 -16.98 -0.22 -3.12
CA ARG A 431 -18.40 -0.40 -3.41
C ARG A 431 -19.13 0.92 -3.61
N ARG A 432 -18.82 1.93 -2.79
CA ARG A 432 -19.51 3.22 -2.82
C ARG A 432 -19.20 3.98 -4.11
N GLU A 433 -17.93 3.95 -4.51
CA GLU A 433 -17.44 4.52 -5.76
C GLU A 433 -18.09 3.84 -6.95
N LEU A 434 -18.19 2.51 -6.93
CA LEU A 434 -18.87 1.75 -7.96
C LEU A 434 -20.37 2.02 -8.02
N GLU A 435 -21.07 2.08 -6.88
CA GLU A 435 -22.50 2.42 -6.82
C GLU A 435 -22.75 3.82 -7.40
N TYR A 436 -21.91 4.79 -7.05
CA TYR A 436 -21.97 6.13 -7.62
C TYR A 436 -21.79 6.10 -9.15
N ILE A 437 -20.73 5.44 -9.66
CA ILE A 437 -20.49 5.32 -11.10
C ILE A 437 -21.63 4.56 -11.78
N HIS A 438 -22.24 3.56 -11.13
CA HIS A 438 -23.33 2.77 -11.71
C HIS A 438 -24.55 3.62 -12.06
N ILE A 439 -24.87 4.59 -11.19
CA ILE A 439 -26.00 5.49 -11.38
C ILE A 439 -25.71 6.48 -12.52
N HIS A 440 -24.50 7.03 -12.59
CA HIS A 440 -24.12 8.02 -13.59
C HIS A 440 -23.73 7.40 -14.95
N ALA A 441 -23.17 6.20 -14.96
CA ALA A 441 -22.57 5.54 -16.11
C ALA A 441 -22.46 4.01 -15.91
N ASN A 442 -23.60 3.33 -15.84
CA ASN A 442 -23.69 1.87 -15.65
C ASN A 442 -22.71 1.06 -16.52
N HIS A 443 -22.61 1.36 -17.82
CA HIS A 443 -21.68 0.69 -18.73
C HIS A 443 -20.21 0.84 -18.26
N ARG A 444 -19.81 2.02 -17.79
CA ARG A 444 -18.44 2.26 -17.28
C ARG A 444 -18.19 1.53 -15.96
N ALA A 445 -19.18 1.46 -15.07
CA ALA A 445 -19.08 0.69 -13.83
C ALA A 445 -18.84 -0.80 -14.12
N LYS A 446 -19.62 -1.40 -15.02
CA LYS A 446 -19.44 -2.79 -15.45
C LYS A 446 -18.08 -3.02 -16.09
N GLN A 447 -17.65 -2.12 -16.97
CA GLN A 447 -16.34 -2.20 -17.60
C GLN A 447 -15.20 -2.16 -16.57
N LEU A 448 -15.27 -1.27 -15.58
CA LEU A 448 -14.28 -1.17 -14.51
C LEU A 448 -14.26 -2.44 -13.65
N GLU A 449 -15.44 -2.96 -13.28
CA GLU A 449 -15.55 -4.22 -12.56
C GLU A 449 -14.89 -5.37 -13.35
N GLU A 450 -15.24 -5.54 -14.63
CA GLU A 450 -14.62 -6.55 -15.49
C GLU A 450 -13.11 -6.39 -15.60
N GLN A 451 -12.60 -5.14 -15.69
CA GLN A 451 -11.16 -4.88 -15.72
C GLN A 451 -10.47 -5.32 -14.42
N LEU A 452 -11.04 -4.98 -13.26
CA LEU A 452 -10.49 -5.39 -11.97
C LEU A 452 -10.46 -6.92 -11.82
N TRP A 453 -11.51 -7.61 -12.26
CA TRP A 453 -11.59 -9.07 -12.22
C TRP A 453 -10.59 -9.78 -13.14
N LYS A 454 -10.07 -9.11 -14.16
CA LYS A 454 -9.05 -9.67 -15.05
C LYS A 454 -7.63 -9.52 -14.50
N VAL A 455 -7.42 -8.73 -13.45
CA VAL A 455 -6.10 -8.62 -12.81
C VAL A 455 -5.76 -9.93 -12.11
N ILE A 456 -4.70 -10.59 -12.57
CA ILE A 456 -4.22 -11.87 -12.03
C ILE A 456 -2.88 -11.76 -11.30
N GLY A 457 -2.21 -10.62 -11.44
CA GLY A 457 -0.99 -10.34 -10.70
C GLY A 457 -0.69 -8.86 -10.62
N SER A 458 0.18 -8.53 -9.67
CA SER A 458 0.69 -7.19 -9.46
C SER A 458 2.18 -7.26 -9.13
N GLY A 459 2.84 -6.13 -9.28
CA GLY A 459 4.27 -6.02 -9.02
C GLY A 459 4.71 -4.59 -8.88
N GLU A 460 6.00 -4.39 -8.71
CA GLU A 460 6.62 -3.08 -8.54
C GLU A 460 7.99 -3.04 -9.23
N LEU A 461 8.27 -1.94 -9.93
CA LEU A 461 9.60 -1.60 -10.43
C LEU A 461 10.29 -0.71 -9.40
N LEU A 462 11.31 -1.24 -8.71
CA LEU A 462 12.04 -0.51 -7.69
C LEU A 462 13.47 -0.22 -8.14
N ASP A 463 13.91 1.04 -8.02
CA ASP A 463 15.30 1.41 -8.27
C ASP A 463 16.22 0.92 -7.12
N ILE A 464 17.14 0.03 -7.48
CA ILE A 464 18.18 -0.55 -6.63
C ILE A 464 19.60 -0.17 -7.07
N THR A 465 19.75 0.82 -7.97
CA THR A 465 21.03 1.19 -8.62
C THR A 465 22.16 1.40 -7.61
N ALA A 466 21.93 2.23 -6.59
CA ALA A 466 22.95 2.50 -5.58
C ALA A 466 23.26 1.27 -4.71
N GLU A 467 22.26 0.42 -4.39
CA GLU A 467 22.54 -0.84 -3.69
C GLU A 467 23.40 -1.79 -4.52
N VAL A 468 23.11 -1.92 -5.83
CA VAL A 468 23.90 -2.74 -6.75
C VAL A 468 25.36 -2.28 -6.81
N GLU A 469 25.60 -0.97 -6.80
CA GLU A 469 26.96 -0.43 -6.78
C GLU A 469 27.69 -0.74 -5.47
N ILE A 470 26.99 -0.69 -4.32
CA ILE A 470 27.56 -1.04 -3.01
C ILE A 470 27.98 -2.51 -2.94
N ARG A 471 27.39 -3.41 -3.74
CA ARG A 471 27.80 -4.83 -3.78
C ARG A 471 29.26 -5.02 -4.17
N PHE A 472 29.86 -4.08 -4.91
CA PHE A 472 31.17 -4.24 -5.52
C PHE A 472 32.17 -3.17 -5.04
N PRO A 473 33.25 -3.55 -4.34
CA PRO A 473 34.26 -2.60 -3.87
C PRO A 473 34.86 -1.75 -4.98
N SER A 474 35.10 -2.33 -6.16
CA SER A 474 35.73 -1.66 -7.30
C SER A 474 34.88 -0.57 -7.97
N LEU A 475 33.58 -0.53 -7.67
CA LEU A 475 32.65 0.47 -8.22
C LEU A 475 32.44 1.66 -7.28
N MET A 476 32.88 1.54 -6.04
CA MET A 476 32.90 2.61 -5.05
C MET A 476 34.25 3.32 -5.17
N THR A 477 34.22 4.63 -5.45
CA THR A 477 35.44 5.45 -5.47
C THR A 477 36.16 5.29 -4.13
N ALA A 478 37.47 5.02 -4.17
CA ALA A 478 38.29 4.67 -3.01
C ALA A 478 37.93 5.52 -1.76
N VAL A 479 37.45 4.83 -0.71
CA VAL A 479 37.12 5.40 0.60
C VAL A 479 38.38 5.81 1.36
#